data_AF-A0A7S4GC95-F1
#
_entry.id   AF-A0A7S4GC95-F1
#
_cell.length_a   1.000
_cell.length_b   1.000
_cell.length_c   1.000
_cell.angle_alpha   90.00
_cell.angle_beta   90.00
_cell.angle_gamma   90.00
#
_symmetry.space_group_name_H-M   'P 1'
#
loop_
_entity.id
_entity.type
_entity.pdbx_description
1 polymer ?
#
loop_
_entity_poly.entity_id
_entity_poly.type
_entity_poly.pdbx_seq_one_letter_code
_entity_poly.pdbx_strand_id
1 'polypeptide(L)'
;ALKKYTEAIALDDTNHVYYSNRAAAHANLQQWPEALADAQKTTQLAPNWPKGYMRLGACSVALKQYKEAKAAYQRVLELEPDNAQARETLKTVDAQARAQEVEAEIQGGVMRFAECKMKGEQFMKEGQYTA
;
A
#
# COMPACT_ATOMS: atom_id res chain seq x y z
N ALA A 1 5.76 14.52 19.51
CA ALA A 1 6.56 14.30 18.29
C ALA A 1 5.93 14.99 17.07
N LEU A 2 4.71 14.63 16.67
CA LEU A 2 4.06 15.19 15.46
C LEU A 2 4.05 16.72 15.39
N LYS A 3 3.56 17.40 16.44
CA LYS A 3 3.55 18.88 16.48
C LYS A 3 4.92 19.50 16.23
N LYS A 4 5.97 18.90 16.80
CA LYS A 4 7.36 19.37 16.62
C LYS A 4 7.89 19.15 15.21
N TYR A 5 7.54 18.04 14.56
CA TYR A 5 7.89 17.84 13.15
C TYR A 5 7.09 18.76 12.22
N THR A 6 5.83 19.06 12.53
CA THR A 6 5.05 20.03 11.76
C THR A 6 5.59 21.45 11.92
N GLU A 7 6.00 21.86 13.13
CA GLU A 7 6.72 23.12 13.36
C GLU A 7 8.05 23.14 12.58
N ALA A 8 8.83 22.06 12.60
CA ALA A 8 10.09 21.97 11.86
C ALA A 8 9.90 22.07 10.34
N ILE A 9 8.88 21.39 9.80
CA ILE A 9 8.53 21.46 8.37
C ILE A 9 8.05 22.86 7.96
N ALA A 10 7.38 23.57 8.87
CA ALA A 10 6.98 24.96 8.61
C ALA A 10 8.18 25.92 8.58
N LEU A 11 9.29 25.58 9.25
CA LEU A 11 10.53 26.34 9.22
C LEU A 11 11.43 25.95 8.03
N ASP A 12 11.48 24.67 7.70
CA ASP A 12 12.25 24.10 6.58
C ASP A 12 11.49 22.92 5.95
N ASP A 13 10.89 23.17 4.79
CA ASP A 13 10.11 22.21 4.01
C ASP A 13 10.96 21.40 3.01
N THR A 14 12.26 21.66 2.94
CA THR A 14 13.18 20.99 2.02
C THR A 14 13.80 19.74 2.64
N ASN A 15 13.79 19.65 3.97
CA ASN A 15 14.42 18.57 4.69
C ASN A 15 13.54 17.30 4.74
N HIS A 16 13.86 16.36 3.87
CA HIS A 16 13.24 15.03 3.78
C HIS A 16 13.28 14.23 5.10
N VAL A 17 14.24 14.48 6.00
CA VAL A 17 14.35 13.76 7.29
C VAL A 17 13.17 14.10 8.21
N TYR A 18 12.70 15.36 8.20
CA TYR A 18 11.54 15.76 9.00
C TYR A 18 10.26 15.04 8.56
N TYR A 19 10.05 14.94 7.25
CA TYR A 19 8.94 14.17 6.69
C TYR A 19 9.04 12.68 7.02
N SER A 20 10.21 12.06 6.88
CA SER A 20 10.41 10.65 7.24
C SER A 20 10.14 10.38 8.72
N ASN A 21 10.59 11.27 9.61
CA ASN A 21 10.37 11.12 11.04
C ASN A 21 8.90 11.38 11.43
N ARG A 22 8.22 12.29 10.74
CA ARG A 22 6.77 12.51 10.89
C ARG A 22 5.97 11.31 10.39
N ALA A 23 6.35 10.72 9.25
CA ALA A 23 5.77 9.49 8.72
C ALA A 23 5.91 8.33 9.72
N ALA A 24 7.09 8.17 10.33
CA ALA A 24 7.31 7.15 11.36
C ALA A 24 6.45 7.39 12.61
N ALA A 25 6.26 8.65 13.01
CA ALA A 25 5.39 8.99 14.13
C ALA A 25 3.90 8.71 13.79
N HIS A 26 3.45 8.99 12.57
CA HIS A 26 2.11 8.62 12.10
C HIS A 26 1.92 7.11 12.03
N ALA A 27 2.91 6.36 11.53
CA ALA A 27 2.89 4.90 11.50
C ALA A 27 2.75 4.29 12.91
N ASN A 28 3.45 4.83 13.91
CA ASN A 28 3.30 4.40 15.31
C ASN A 28 1.90 4.68 15.87
N LEU A 29 1.20 5.68 15.34
CA LEU A 29 -0.18 6.01 15.69
C LEU A 29 -1.20 5.28 14.81
N GLN A 30 -0.77 4.36 13.94
CA GLN A 30 -1.58 3.64 12.96
C GLN A 30 -2.33 4.56 11.98
N GLN A 31 -1.83 5.79 11.81
CA GLN A 31 -2.31 6.78 10.84
C GLN A 31 -1.60 6.54 9.50
N TRP A 32 -1.90 5.42 8.87
CA TRP A 32 -1.24 4.96 7.65
C TRP A 32 -1.43 5.88 6.45
N PRO A 33 -2.61 6.48 6.19
CA PRO A 33 -2.80 7.40 5.07
C PRO A 33 -1.92 8.65 5.17
N GLU A 34 -1.83 9.24 6.37
CA GLU A 34 -0.99 10.41 6.64
C GLU A 34 0.49 10.05 6.56
N ALA A 35 0.87 8.89 7.10
CA ALA A 35 2.23 8.38 7.00
C ALA A 35 2.65 8.14 5.54
N LEU A 36 1.73 7.65 4.70
CA LEU A 36 1.97 7.44 3.27
C LEU A 36 2.24 8.78 2.56
N ALA A 37 1.43 9.81 2.82
CA ALA A 37 1.61 11.13 2.22
C ALA A 37 2.99 11.73 2.58
N ASP A 38 3.41 11.59 3.84
CA ASP A 38 4.72 12.06 4.30
C ASP A 38 5.87 11.25 3.69
N ALA A 39 5.71 9.92 3.58
CA ALA A 39 6.69 9.07 2.94
C ALA A 39 6.84 9.39 1.44
N GLN A 40 5.74 9.65 0.73
CA GLN A 40 5.77 10.10 -0.67
C GLN A 40 6.51 11.43 -0.80
N LYS A 41 6.22 12.41 0.06
CA LYS A 41 6.93 13.69 0.05
C LYS A 41 8.42 13.52 0.31
N THR A 42 8.79 12.62 1.22
CA THR A 42 10.20 12.26 1.48
C THR A 42 10.89 11.78 0.21
N THR A 43 10.26 10.87 -0.55
CA THR A 43 10.84 10.33 -1.80
C THR A 43 10.89 11.35 -2.94
N GLN A 44 9.99 12.35 -2.95
CA GLN A 44 10.04 13.45 -3.91
C GLN A 44 11.19 14.42 -3.60
N LEU A 45 11.45 14.68 -2.33
CA LEU A 45 12.54 15.57 -1.90
C LEU A 45 13.92 14.91 -2.03
N ALA A 46 14.01 13.61 -1.70
CA ALA A 46 15.25 12.85 -1.73
C ALA A 46 15.09 11.51 -2.47
N PRO A 47 15.12 11.53 -3.80
CA PRO A 47 14.99 10.31 -4.61
C PRO A 47 16.23 9.39 -4.54
N ASN A 48 17.33 9.89 -4.01
CA ASN A 48 18.57 9.14 -3.80
C ASN A 48 18.68 8.55 -2.38
N TRP A 49 17.61 8.63 -1.57
CA TRP A 49 17.64 8.20 -0.18
C TRP A 49 16.84 6.92 0.07
N PRO A 50 17.50 5.75 0.24
CA PRO A 50 16.85 4.45 0.34
C PRO A 50 15.89 4.33 1.53
N LYS A 51 16.20 4.99 2.65
CA LYS A 51 15.36 4.94 3.86
C LYS A 51 13.98 5.55 3.65
N GLY A 52 13.86 6.57 2.78
CA GLY A 52 12.56 7.15 2.42
C GLY A 52 11.67 6.14 1.70
N TYR A 53 12.23 5.40 0.75
CA TYR A 53 11.51 4.33 0.06
C TYR A 53 11.17 3.14 0.97
N MET A 54 12.01 2.82 1.96
CA MET A 54 11.64 1.82 2.97
C MET A 54 10.42 2.24 3.78
N ARG A 55 10.32 3.52 4.16
CA ARG A 55 9.14 4.06 4.86
C ARG A 55 7.90 4.03 3.97
N LEU A 56 8.05 4.40 2.70
CA LEU A 56 6.98 4.33 1.71
C LEU A 56 6.45 2.90 1.57
N GLY A 57 7.35 1.94 1.36
CA GLY A 57 7.02 0.52 1.27
C GLY A 57 6.29 0.00 2.51
N ALA A 58 6.78 0.33 3.71
CA ALA A 58 6.14 -0.09 4.96
C ALA A 58 4.72 0.47 5.12
N CYS A 59 4.49 1.74 4.76
CA CYS A 59 3.16 2.36 4.81
C CYS A 59 2.21 1.73 3.79
N SER A 60 2.70 1.46 2.56
CA SER A 60 1.91 0.80 1.52
C SER A 60 1.54 -0.64 1.89
N VAL A 61 2.44 -1.39 2.53
CA VAL A 61 2.11 -2.73 3.06
C VAL A 61 1.01 -2.66 4.10
N ALA A 62 1.08 -1.70 5.03
CA ALA A 62 0.05 -1.52 6.05
C ALA A 62 -1.33 -1.16 5.45
N LEU A 63 -1.34 -0.46 4.32
CA LEU A 63 -2.55 -0.13 3.54
C LEU A 63 -2.99 -1.23 2.57
N LYS A 64 -2.32 -2.39 2.54
CA LYS A 64 -2.56 -3.49 1.58
C LYS A 64 -2.39 -3.06 0.11
N GLN A 65 -1.56 -2.05 -0.12
CA GLN A 65 -1.16 -1.54 -1.44
C GLN A 65 0.14 -2.23 -1.85
N TYR A 66 0.07 -3.54 -2.10
CA TYR A 66 1.27 -4.34 -2.30
C TYR A 66 2.00 -4.03 -3.62
N LYS A 67 1.29 -3.53 -4.65
CA LYS A 67 1.90 -3.16 -5.94
C LYS A 67 2.82 -1.94 -5.78
N GLU A 68 2.34 -0.94 -5.05
CA GLU A 68 3.06 0.28 -4.72
C GLU A 68 4.23 -0.04 -3.76
N ALA A 69 3.99 -0.89 -2.76
CA ALA A 69 5.04 -1.35 -1.85
C ALA A 69 6.17 -2.06 -2.60
N LYS A 70 5.84 -2.94 -3.55
CA LYS A 70 6.82 -3.65 -4.38
C LYS A 70 7.71 -2.68 -5.15
N ALA A 71 7.10 -1.69 -5.81
CA ALA A 71 7.85 -0.68 -6.56
C ALA A 71 8.79 0.13 -5.66
N ALA A 72 8.34 0.49 -4.44
CA ALA A 72 9.17 1.19 -3.47
C ALA A 72 10.38 0.35 -3.03
N TYR A 73 10.18 -0.92 -2.66
CA TYR A 73 11.28 -1.81 -2.26
C TYR A 73 12.24 -2.14 -3.41
N GLN A 74 11.75 -2.23 -4.65
CA GLN A 74 12.61 -2.37 -5.82
C GLN A 74 13.55 -1.16 -5.95
N ARG A 75 13.05 0.06 -5.76
CA ARG A 75 13.92 1.26 -5.75
C ARG A 75 14.93 1.26 -4.61
N VAL A 76 14.60 0.72 -3.44
CA VAL A 76 15.59 0.53 -2.38
C VAL A 76 16.73 -0.36 -2.85
N LEU A 77 16.42 -1.50 -3.49
CA LEU A 77 17.43 -2.44 -3.97
C LEU A 77 18.25 -1.92 -5.17
N GLU A 78 17.70 -1.01 -5.95
CA GLU A 78 18.45 -0.33 -7.01
C GLU A 78 19.47 0.67 -6.44
N LEU A 79 19.14 1.34 -5.33
CA LEU A 79 20.04 2.27 -4.65
C LEU A 79 21.02 1.54 -3.72
N GLU A 80 20.56 0.52 -3.01
CA GLU A 80 21.32 -0.32 -2.07
C GLU A 80 21.07 -1.81 -2.37
N PRO A 81 21.84 -2.41 -3.31
CA PRO A 81 21.69 -3.82 -3.66
C PRO A 81 21.95 -4.78 -2.49
N ASP A 82 22.78 -4.38 -1.54
CA ASP A 82 23.17 -5.17 -0.37
C ASP A 82 22.16 -5.09 0.80
N ASN A 83 21.04 -4.38 0.61
CA ASN A 83 20.03 -4.24 1.65
C ASN A 83 19.22 -5.54 1.80
N ALA A 84 19.71 -6.43 2.68
CA ALA A 84 19.09 -7.71 2.99
C ALA A 84 17.63 -7.55 3.47
N GLN A 85 17.36 -6.51 4.26
CA GLN A 85 16.03 -6.24 4.79
C GLN A 85 15.03 -5.96 3.66
N ALA A 86 15.40 -5.11 2.70
CA ALA A 86 14.56 -4.77 1.55
C ALA A 86 14.30 -5.99 0.66
N ARG A 87 15.29 -6.87 0.51
CA ARG A 87 15.16 -8.11 -0.28
C ARG A 87 14.21 -9.11 0.38
N GLU A 88 14.29 -9.24 1.70
CA GLU A 88 13.38 -10.09 2.46
C GLU A 88 11.94 -9.53 2.41
N THR A 89 11.77 -8.23 2.68
CA THR A 89 10.43 -7.61 2.61
C THR A 89 9.84 -7.70 1.21
N LEU A 90 10.64 -7.53 0.15
CA LEU A 90 10.15 -7.65 -1.22
C LEU A 90 9.56 -9.04 -1.51
N LYS A 91 10.21 -10.12 -1.03
CA LYS A 91 9.68 -11.49 -1.18
C LYS A 91 8.35 -11.66 -0.45
N THR A 92 8.25 -11.12 0.76
CA THR A 92 7.01 -11.15 1.56
C THR A 92 5.89 -10.37 0.88
N VAL A 93 6.19 -9.18 0.37
CA VAL A 93 5.23 -8.33 -0.37
C VAL A 93 4.77 -9.02 -1.65
N ASP A 94 5.67 -9.68 -2.38
CA ASP A 94 5.32 -10.44 -3.58
C ASP A 94 4.37 -11.61 -3.27
N ALA A 95 4.61 -12.32 -2.15
CA ALA A 95 3.72 -13.37 -1.70
C ALA A 95 2.33 -12.82 -1.31
N GLN A 96 2.29 -11.69 -0.60
CA GLN A 96 1.05 -11.02 -0.21
C GLN A 96 0.27 -10.45 -1.40
N ALA A 97 0.96 -9.89 -2.39
CA ALA A 97 0.35 -9.39 -3.62
C ALA A 97 -0.37 -10.51 -4.38
N ARG A 98 0.29 -11.66 -4.55
CA ARG A 98 -0.31 -12.84 -5.19
C ARG A 98 -1.49 -13.38 -4.39
N ALA A 99 -1.38 -13.43 -3.06
CA ALA A 99 -2.47 -13.84 -2.20
C ALA A 99 -3.69 -12.92 -2.36
N GLN A 100 -3.48 -11.59 -2.40
CA GLN A 100 -4.57 -10.63 -2.61
C GLN A 100 -5.21 -10.77 -4.00
N GLU A 101 -4.42 -11.05 -5.04
CA GLU A 101 -4.95 -11.30 -6.40
C GLU A 101 -5.84 -12.56 -6.43
N VAL A 102 -5.39 -13.65 -5.83
CA VAL A 102 -6.17 -14.89 -5.70
C VAL A 102 -7.44 -14.66 -4.86
N GLU A 103 -7.35 -13.95 -3.74
CA GLU A 103 -8.51 -13.58 -2.93
C GLU A 103 -9.52 -12.76 -3.73
N ALA A 104 -9.06 -11.79 -4.53
CA ALA A 104 -9.94 -10.98 -5.38
C ALA A 104 -10.62 -11.81 -6.48
N GLU A 105 -9.92 -12.78 -7.08
CA GLU A 105 -10.49 -13.70 -8.07
C GLU A 105 -11.55 -14.63 -7.46
N ILE A 106 -11.27 -15.20 -6.28
CA ILE A 106 -12.22 -16.04 -5.55
C ILE A 106 -13.47 -15.22 -5.19
N GLN A 107 -13.28 -14.01 -4.65
CA GLN A 107 -14.38 -13.09 -4.31
C GLN A 107 -15.23 -12.77 -5.54
N GLY A 108 -14.60 -12.48 -6.69
CA GLY A 108 -15.27 -12.22 -7.95
C GLY A 108 -16.05 -13.43 -8.48
N GLY A 109 -15.49 -14.63 -8.35
CA GLY A 109 -16.16 -15.89 -8.70
C GLY A 109 -17.40 -16.17 -7.84
N VAL A 110 -17.30 -15.94 -6.53
CA VAL A 110 -18.42 -16.08 -5.58
C VAL A 110 -19.52 -15.05 -5.91
N MET A 111 -19.16 -13.80 -6.20
CA MET A 111 -20.12 -12.76 -6.60
C MET A 111 -20.84 -13.14 -7.90
N ARG A 112 -20.10 -13.65 -8.90
CA ARG A 112 -20.69 -14.09 -10.18
C ARG A 112 -21.66 -15.26 -10.00
N PHE A 113 -21.33 -16.20 -9.12
CA PHE A 113 -22.24 -17.31 -8.79
C PHE A 113 -23.51 -16.82 -8.07
N ALA A 114 -23.38 -15.89 -7.12
CA ALA A 114 -24.50 -15.28 -6.41
C ALA A 114 -25.43 -14.51 -7.35
N GLU A 115 -24.87 -13.74 -8.30
CA GLU A 115 -25.63 -13.04 -9.33
C GLU A 115 -26.40 -14.00 -10.25
N CYS A 116 -25.78 -15.10 -10.69
CA CYS A 116 -26.46 -16.13 -11.49
C CYS A 116 -27.63 -16.76 -10.73
N LYS A 117 -27.45 -17.04 -9.43
CA LYS A 117 -28.53 -17.58 -8.59
C LYS A 117 -29.69 -16.60 -8.45
N MET A 118 -29.41 -15.34 -8.15
CA MET A 118 -30.46 -14.31 -8.02
C MET A 118 -31.22 -14.08 -9.33
N LYS A 119 -30.51 -14.03 -10.46
CA LYS A 119 -31.14 -13.94 -11.79
C LYS A 119 -32.02 -15.14 -12.06
N GLY A 120 -31.56 -16.36 -11.76
CA GLY A 120 -32.37 -17.58 -11.90
C GLY A 120 -33.66 -17.55 -11.07
N GLU A 121 -33.56 -17.13 -9.80
CA GLU A 121 -34.73 -16.97 -8.91
C GLU A 121 -35.69 -15.87 -9.41
N GLN A 122 -35.17 -14.79 -9.98
CA GLN A 122 -35.98 -13.72 -10.58
C GLN A 122 -36.70 -14.20 -11.84
N PHE A 123 -36.03 -14.92 -12.73
CA PHE A 123 -36.69 -15.58 -13.87
C PHE A 123 -37.78 -16.55 -13.41
N MET A 124 -37.58 -17.25 -12.28
CA MET A 124 -38.62 -18.10 -11.65
C MET A 124 -39.86 -17.33 -11.20
N LYS A 125 -39.71 -16.11 -10.68
CA LYS A 125 -40.84 -15.28 -10.26
C LYS A 125 -41.57 -14.61 -11.43
N GLU A 126 -40.85 -14.24 -12.47
CA GLU A 126 -41.41 -13.53 -13.64
C GLU A 126 -42.14 -14.46 -14.63
N GLY A 127 -42.13 -15.78 -14.41
CA GLY A 127 -42.91 -16.73 -15.21
C GLY A 127 -42.41 -16.91 -16.65
N GLN A 128 -41.21 -16.42 -16.97
CA GLN A 128 -40.60 -16.51 -18.31
C GLN A 128 -39.96 -17.89 -18.57
N TYR A 129 -40.70 -18.98 -18.36
CA TYR A 129 -40.31 -20.33 -18.83
C TYR A 129 -41.02 -20.58 -20.14
N THR A 130 -40.39 -20.21 -21.26
CA THR A 130 -40.87 -20.64 -22.57
C THR A 130 -40.60 -22.14 -22.73
N ALA A 131 -41.65 -22.90 -23.08
CA ALA A 131 -41.60 -24.32 -23.41
C ALA A 131 -40.78 -24.62 -24.68
#